data_AF-A0A850SDD0-F1
#
_entry.id   AF-A0A850SDD0-F1
#
_cell.length_a   1.000
_cell.length_b   1.000
_cell.length_c   1.000
_cell.angle_alpha   90.00
_cell.angle_beta   90.00
_cell.angle_gamma   90.00
#
_symmetry.space_group_name_H-M   'P 1'
#
loop_
_entity.id
_entity.type
_entity.pdbx_description
1 polymer ?
#
loop_
_entity_poly.entity_id
_entity_poly.type
_entity_poly.pdbx_seq_one_letter_code
_entity_poly.pdbx_strand_id
1 'polypeptide(L)'
;MVDWDEQIKAHLFWIWGEEDGFMKRGKEGMLVITDRRLAFISKTEMKYPAHDTHSRRQLNRFQAGENVFRPAEGYGIKDLEADLDKSPDNLEVPYRQIMDISSEEKRWGTLLKVKINLGDKAKTMKFSIVKGWVKYPAKDPIEFQKKMDWSPLISLVKTAST
;
A
#
# COMPACT_ATOMS: atom_id res chain seq x y z
N MET A 1 20.32 7.09 23.59
CA MET A 1 18.94 6.88 23.09
C MET A 1 19.11 6.42 21.66
N VAL A 2 18.98 5.11 21.40
CA VAL A 2 19.20 4.56 20.06
C VAL A 2 17.96 4.88 19.25
N ASP A 3 18.05 5.93 18.44
CA ASP A 3 17.10 6.14 17.36
C ASP A 3 17.38 5.06 16.34
N TRP A 4 16.66 3.95 16.42
CA TRP A 4 16.77 2.93 15.38
C TRP A 4 16.21 3.56 14.10
N ASP A 5 17.06 3.79 13.10
CA ASP A 5 16.64 4.32 11.81
C ASP A 5 15.52 3.43 11.25
N GLU A 6 14.33 4.00 11.06
CA GLU A 6 13.21 3.32 10.42
C GLU A 6 13.65 2.80 9.05
N GLN A 7 13.27 1.56 8.70
CA GLN A 7 13.64 0.98 7.42
C GLN A 7 12.42 0.57 6.61
N ILE A 8 12.42 0.97 5.34
CA ILE A 8 11.41 0.50 4.41
C ILE A 8 11.68 -0.96 4.08
N LYS A 9 10.68 -1.83 4.29
CA LYS A 9 10.73 -3.26 4.00
C LYS A 9 10.14 -3.58 2.64
N ALA A 10 9.09 -2.87 2.23
CA ALA A 10 8.46 -3.07 0.94
C ALA A 10 7.81 -1.81 0.37
N HIS A 11 7.80 -1.72 -0.95
CA HIS A 11 7.01 -0.76 -1.72
C HIS A 11 6.17 -1.50 -2.74
N LEU A 12 4.86 -1.28 -2.68
CA LEU A 12 3.92 -1.82 -3.65
C LEU A 12 3.30 -0.69 -4.45
N PHE A 13 3.36 -0.82 -5.76
CA PHE A 13 2.85 0.17 -6.72
C PHE A 13 1.52 -0.29 -7.32
N TRP A 14 0.79 0.66 -7.93
CA TRP A 14 -0.56 0.43 -8.47
C TRP A 14 -1.49 -0.20 -7.44
N ILE A 15 -1.49 0.36 -6.24
CA ILE A 15 -2.42 -0.04 -5.20
C ILE A 15 -3.71 0.75 -5.38
N TRP A 16 -4.84 0.04 -5.41
CA TRP A 16 -6.15 0.64 -5.26
C TRP A 16 -6.52 0.61 -3.77
N GLY A 17 -6.58 1.79 -3.16
CA GLY A 17 -6.96 1.99 -1.77
C GLY A 17 -8.40 2.47 -1.65
N GLU A 18 -9.20 1.75 -0.88
CA GLU A 18 -10.61 2.04 -0.65
C GLU A 18 -10.89 2.14 0.86
N GLU A 19 -11.62 3.19 1.26
CA GLU A 19 -12.18 3.29 2.59
C GLU A 19 -13.57 2.67 2.60
N ASP A 20 -13.87 1.82 3.59
CA ASP A 20 -15.23 1.33 3.79
C ASP A 20 -16.19 2.47 4.18
N GLY A 21 -17.23 2.68 3.37
CA GLY A 21 -18.27 3.67 3.63
C GLY A 21 -19.12 3.99 2.39
N PHE A 22 -20.30 4.58 2.61
CA PHE A 22 -21.19 5.02 1.54
C PHE A 22 -20.56 6.20 0.76
N MET A 23 -20.53 6.13 -0.58
CA MET A 23 -19.93 7.12 -1.51
C MET A 23 -18.41 7.33 -1.42
N LYS A 24 -17.64 6.45 -0.76
CA LYS A 24 -16.18 6.53 -0.77
C LYS A 24 -15.63 5.91 -2.06
N ARG A 25 -14.98 6.73 -2.90
CA ARG A 25 -14.32 6.26 -4.13
C ARG A 25 -12.91 5.79 -3.82
N GLY A 26 -12.50 4.68 -4.42
CA GLY A 26 -11.11 4.24 -4.36
C GLY A 26 -10.16 5.23 -5.00
N LYS A 27 -8.92 5.22 -4.51
CA LYS A 27 -7.82 6.02 -5.04
C LYS A 27 -6.69 5.09 -5.45
N GLU A 28 -6.02 5.44 -6.54
CA GLU A 28 -4.73 4.85 -6.85
C GLU A 28 -3.65 5.46 -5.96
N GLY A 29 -2.69 4.64 -5.58
CA GLY A 29 -1.48 5.08 -4.93
C GLY A 29 -0.43 3.98 -4.86
N MET A 30 0.52 4.19 -3.96
CA MET A 30 1.50 3.20 -3.55
C MET A 30 1.35 2.89 -2.07
N LEU A 31 1.63 1.65 -1.70
CA LEU A 31 1.65 1.18 -0.33
C LEU A 31 3.11 0.99 0.09
N VAL A 32 3.55 1.79 1.06
CA VAL A 32 4.90 1.76 1.61
C VAL A 32 4.83 1.11 2.99
N ILE A 33 5.65 0.10 3.20
CA ILE A 33 5.65 -0.74 4.40
C ILE A 33 7.02 -0.63 5.04
N THR A 34 7.09 -0.09 6.25
CA THR A 34 8.33 0.02 7.02
C THR A 34 8.38 -1.02 8.13
N ASP A 35 9.33 -0.96 9.04
CA ASP A 35 9.31 -1.76 10.27
C ASP A 35 8.41 -1.16 11.37
N ARG A 36 7.85 0.04 11.17
CA ARG A 36 7.06 0.76 12.18
C ARG A 36 5.64 1.13 11.75
N ARG A 37 5.44 1.34 10.46
CA ARG A 37 4.18 1.87 9.91
C ARG A 37 3.87 1.32 8.53
N LEU A 38 2.61 1.46 8.17
CA LEU A 38 2.09 1.30 6.82
C LEU A 38 1.65 2.68 6.35
N ALA A 39 2.09 3.07 5.17
CA ALA A 39 1.71 4.34 4.55
C ALA A 39 1.09 4.10 3.18
N PHE A 40 -0.04 4.75 2.91
CA PHE A 40 -0.67 4.76 1.60
C PHE A 40 -0.55 6.14 0.98
N ILE A 41 0.23 6.24 -0.09
CA ILE A 41 0.56 7.49 -0.76
C ILE A 41 -0.23 7.57 -2.06
N SER A 42 -1.25 8.42 -2.08
CA SER A 42 -2.06 8.71 -3.27
C SER A 42 -1.59 9.96 -4.03
N LYS A 43 -0.82 10.82 -3.36
CA LYS A 43 -0.20 12.03 -3.92
C LYS A 43 1.31 11.98 -3.66
N THR A 44 2.10 11.62 -4.68
CA THR A 44 3.55 11.48 -4.56
C THR A 44 4.30 12.57 -5.35
N GLU A 45 5.53 12.90 -4.96
CA GLU A 45 6.52 13.63 -5.77
C GLU A 45 7.22 12.73 -6.81
N MET A 46 7.06 11.41 -6.72
CA MET A 46 7.66 10.49 -7.68
C MET A 46 7.14 10.79 -9.09
N LYS A 47 8.09 11.03 -10.01
CA LYS A 47 7.75 11.29 -11.41
C LYS A 47 7.07 10.07 -12.04
N TYR A 48 6.08 10.34 -12.90
CA TYR A 48 5.29 9.29 -13.56
C TYR A 48 6.14 8.19 -14.25
N PRO A 49 7.24 8.48 -14.97
CA PRO A 49 8.07 7.43 -15.58
C PRO A 49 8.72 6.48 -14.57
N ALA A 50 9.15 7.00 -13.42
CA ALA A 50 9.71 6.17 -12.35
C ALA A 50 8.62 5.28 -11.75
N HIS A 51 7.46 5.87 -11.44
CA HIS A 51 6.30 5.14 -10.93
C HIS A 51 5.85 4.02 -11.89
N ASP A 52 5.75 4.30 -13.19
CA ASP A 52 5.39 3.30 -14.22
C ASP A 52 6.45 2.19 -14.32
N THR A 53 7.75 2.54 -14.26
CA THR A 53 8.85 1.58 -14.30
C THR A 53 8.79 0.62 -13.10
N HIS A 54 8.62 1.13 -11.89
CA HIS A 54 8.49 0.29 -10.70
C HIS A 54 7.24 -0.61 -10.75
N SER A 55 6.12 -0.06 -11.23
CA SER A 55 4.87 -0.80 -11.39
C SER A 55 5.01 -1.98 -12.37
N ARG A 56 5.65 -1.76 -13.53
CA ARG A 56 5.90 -2.82 -14.51
C ARG A 56 6.88 -3.87 -14.00
N ARG A 57 7.94 -3.46 -13.30
CA ARG A 57 8.88 -4.40 -12.65
C ARG A 57 8.17 -5.27 -11.62
N GLN A 58 7.27 -4.69 -10.82
CA GLN A 58 6.43 -5.44 -9.88
C GLN A 58 5.54 -6.46 -10.62
N LEU A 59 4.89 -6.05 -11.71
CA LEU A 59 4.04 -6.96 -12.50
C LEU A 59 4.82 -8.14 -13.09
N ASN A 60 6.01 -7.88 -13.65
CA ASN A 60 6.87 -8.95 -14.18
C ASN A 60 7.29 -9.94 -13.08
N ARG A 61 7.58 -9.45 -11.86
CA ARG A 61 7.88 -10.31 -10.70
C ARG A 61 6.69 -11.19 -10.32
N PHE A 62 5.48 -10.65 -10.34
CA PHE A 62 4.27 -11.46 -10.12
C PHE A 62 4.15 -12.58 -11.15
N GLN A 63 4.44 -12.31 -12.42
CA GLN A 63 4.42 -13.32 -13.48
C GLN A 63 5.51 -14.38 -13.31
N ALA A 64 6.68 -13.99 -12.81
CA ALA A 64 7.80 -14.88 -12.52
C ALA A 64 7.66 -15.65 -11.20
N GLY A 65 6.64 -15.37 -10.38
CA GLY A 65 6.48 -15.97 -9.05
C GLY A 65 7.55 -15.50 -8.05
N GLU A 66 8.18 -14.35 -8.30
CA GLU A 66 9.20 -13.78 -7.43
C GLU A 66 8.60 -13.03 -6.23
N ASN A 67 9.41 -12.83 -5.19
CA ASN A 67 9.02 -11.99 -4.05
C ASN A 67 8.89 -10.51 -4.47
N VAL A 68 7.71 -9.95 -4.26
CA VAL A 68 7.36 -8.54 -4.54
C VAL A 68 7.58 -7.60 -3.36
N PHE A 69 7.71 -8.10 -2.13
CA PHE A 69 7.98 -7.31 -0.94
C PHE A 69 9.45 -6.88 -0.91
N ARG A 70 9.77 -5.80 -1.63
CA ARG A 70 11.11 -5.22 -1.69
C ARG A 70 11.06 -3.69 -1.64
N PRO A 71 12.10 -3.04 -1.10
CA PRO A 71 12.23 -1.58 -1.21
C PRO A 71 12.33 -1.14 -2.68
N ALA A 72 11.80 0.03 -3.00
CA ALA A 72 11.99 0.64 -4.31
C ALA A 72 13.39 1.27 -4.38
N GLU A 73 14.10 1.04 -5.49
CA GLU A 73 15.39 1.69 -5.75
C GLU A 73 15.21 3.20 -5.85
N GLY A 74 16.01 3.98 -5.10
CA GLY A 74 15.97 5.44 -5.15
C GLY A 74 14.79 6.08 -4.42
N TYR A 75 14.06 5.34 -3.59
CA TYR A 75 13.04 5.88 -2.68
C TYR A 75 13.34 5.43 -1.24
N GLY A 76 13.59 6.39 -0.36
CA GLY A 76 13.94 6.17 1.05
C GLY A 76 12.96 6.82 2.03
N ILE A 77 13.31 6.80 3.32
CA ILE A 77 12.47 7.37 4.40
C ILE A 77 12.24 8.86 4.21
N LYS A 78 13.27 9.61 3.79
CA LYS A 78 13.12 11.06 3.53
C LYS A 78 12.12 11.36 2.42
N ASP A 79 12.06 10.51 1.38
CA ASP A 79 11.09 10.64 0.30
C ASP A 79 9.67 10.30 0.80
N LEU A 80 9.55 9.27 1.66
CA LEU A 80 8.30 8.91 2.32
C LEU A 80 7.77 10.05 3.20
N GLU A 81 8.63 10.65 4.02
CA GLU A 81 8.26 11.78 4.88
C GLU A 81 7.81 12.99 4.04
N ALA A 82 8.57 13.34 2.99
CA ALA A 82 8.18 14.42 2.08
C ALA A 82 6.83 14.16 1.40
N ASP A 83 6.57 12.91 0.98
CA ASP A 83 5.27 12.53 0.42
C ASP A 83 4.15 12.61 1.46
N LEU A 84 4.38 12.19 2.71
CA LEU A 84 3.39 12.28 3.78
C LEU A 84 3.05 13.75 4.12
N ASP A 85 4.06 14.62 4.18
CA ASP A 85 3.88 16.05 4.45
C ASP A 85 3.23 16.80 3.29
N LYS A 86 3.36 16.29 2.06
CA LYS A 86 2.83 16.93 0.84
C LYS A 86 1.30 17.05 0.83
N SER A 87 0.57 16.08 1.38
CA SER A 87 -0.88 16.05 1.25
C SER A 87 -1.57 15.30 2.40
N PRO A 88 -2.61 15.89 3.02
CA PRO A 88 -3.42 15.21 4.04
C PRO A 88 -4.25 14.04 3.48
N ASP A 89 -4.31 13.89 2.14
CA ASP A 89 -4.91 12.71 1.50
C ASP A 89 -4.05 11.44 1.61
N ASN A 90 -2.75 11.61 1.90
CA ASN A 90 -1.86 10.48 2.16
C ASN A 90 -2.10 9.98 3.57
N LEU A 91 -2.12 8.66 3.72
CA LEU A 91 -2.45 8.02 4.97
C LEU A 91 -1.19 7.42 5.60
N GLU A 92 -0.91 7.79 6.83
CA GLU A 92 0.08 7.15 7.68
C GLU A 92 -0.61 6.34 8.78
N VAL A 93 -0.18 5.09 8.97
CA VAL A 93 -0.74 4.20 9.98
C VAL A 93 0.40 3.51 10.75
N PRO A 94 0.77 4.01 11.93
CA PRO A 94 1.60 3.27 12.87
C PRO A 94 0.98 1.92 13.22
N TYR A 95 1.79 0.86 13.34
CA TYR A 95 1.28 -0.49 13.59
C TYR A 95 0.47 -0.63 14.88
N ARG A 96 0.81 0.15 15.91
CA ARG A 96 0.03 0.26 17.16
C ARG A 96 -1.43 0.71 16.96
N GLN A 97 -1.74 1.38 15.86
CA GLN A 97 -3.10 1.82 15.53
C GLN A 97 -3.86 0.78 14.70
N ILE A 98 -3.20 -0.27 14.21
CA ILE A 98 -3.84 -1.35 13.46
C ILE A 98 -4.48 -2.31 14.47
N MET A 99 -5.81 -2.37 14.45
CA MET A 99 -6.61 -3.27 15.29
C MET A 99 -6.71 -4.67 14.71
N ASP A 100 -6.83 -4.76 13.39
CA ASP A 100 -6.92 -6.03 12.66
C ASP A 100 -6.33 -5.87 11.26
N ILE A 101 -5.69 -6.93 10.79
CA ILE A 101 -5.16 -7.01 9.43
C ILE A 101 -5.39 -8.41 8.88
N SER A 102 -6.09 -8.50 7.76
CA SER A 102 -6.50 -9.76 7.16
C SER A 102 -6.48 -9.70 5.64
N SER A 103 -6.37 -10.86 4.99
CA SER A 103 -6.49 -10.99 3.55
C SER A 103 -7.82 -11.63 3.18
N GLU A 104 -8.46 -11.15 2.12
CA GLU A 104 -9.67 -11.75 1.55
C GLU A 104 -9.47 -12.04 0.06
N GLU A 105 -9.67 -13.28 -0.34
CA GLU A 105 -9.65 -13.65 -1.76
C GLU A 105 -11.03 -13.43 -2.39
N LYS A 106 -11.05 -12.71 -3.51
CA LYS A 106 -12.23 -12.51 -4.36
C LYS A 106 -11.98 -13.13 -5.73
N ARG A 107 -13.06 -13.42 -6.45
CA ARG A 107 -12.99 -13.91 -7.85
C ARG A 107 -12.13 -13.04 -8.77
N TRP A 108 -12.06 -11.75 -8.48
CA TRP A 108 -11.36 -10.75 -9.29
C TRP A 108 -9.98 -10.34 -8.75
N GLY A 109 -9.62 -10.66 -7.50
CA GLY A 109 -8.40 -10.16 -6.87
C GLY A 109 -8.27 -10.55 -5.39
N THR A 110 -7.07 -10.37 -4.82
CA THR A 110 -6.86 -10.51 -3.36
C THR A 110 -6.82 -9.14 -2.69
N LEU A 111 -7.64 -8.96 -1.65
CA LEU A 111 -7.73 -7.75 -0.85
C LEU A 111 -6.94 -7.88 0.44
N LEU A 112 -6.23 -6.83 0.82
CA LEU A 112 -5.76 -6.61 2.18
C LEU A 112 -6.76 -5.70 2.89
N LYS A 113 -7.31 -6.15 4.01
CA LYS A 113 -8.14 -5.36 4.91
C LYS A 113 -7.31 -4.92 6.10
N VAL A 114 -7.31 -3.62 6.38
CA VAL A 114 -6.63 -3.03 7.53
C VAL A 114 -7.67 -2.24 8.33
N LYS A 115 -7.97 -2.70 9.53
CA LYS A 115 -8.85 -1.99 10.48
C LYS A 115 -7.98 -1.14 11.39
N ILE A 116 -8.23 0.16 11.39
CA ILE A 116 -7.39 1.17 12.04
C ILE A 116 -8.21 1.87 13.12
N ASN A 117 -7.59 2.10 14.27
CA ASN A 117 -8.14 2.93 15.34
C ASN A 117 -7.67 4.38 15.18
N LEU A 118 -8.60 5.31 14.99
CA LEU A 118 -8.35 6.75 14.93
C LEU A 118 -8.78 7.46 16.24
N GLY A 119 -8.75 6.74 17.36
CA GLY A 119 -9.20 7.22 18.66
C GLY A 119 -10.68 6.92 18.86
N ASP A 120 -11.55 7.82 18.41
CA ASP A 120 -12.99 7.74 18.69
C ASP A 120 -13.76 6.87 17.68
N LYS A 121 -13.13 6.53 16.55
CA LYS A 121 -13.74 5.75 15.46
C LYS A 121 -12.75 4.75 14.88
N ALA A 122 -13.26 3.56 14.59
CA ALA A 122 -12.54 2.58 13.77
C ALA A 122 -12.86 2.82 12.29
N LYS A 123 -11.84 2.74 11.45
CA LYS A 123 -11.95 2.83 9.98
C LYS A 123 -11.35 1.58 9.36
N THR A 124 -12.01 1.03 8.35
CA THR A 124 -11.47 -0.09 7.57
C THR A 124 -10.99 0.42 6.22
N MET A 125 -9.72 0.16 5.93
CA MET A 125 -9.12 0.38 4.63
C MET A 125 -8.96 -0.96 3.90
N LYS A 126 -9.19 -0.94 2.60
CA LYS A 126 -9.03 -2.09 1.70
C LYS A 126 -8.00 -1.73 0.64
N PHE A 127 -7.06 -2.63 0.40
CA PHE A 127 -6.02 -2.46 -0.61
C PHE A 127 -6.01 -3.65 -1.56
N SER A 128 -5.92 -3.37 -2.85
CA SER A 128 -5.71 -4.39 -3.89
C SER A 128 -4.66 -3.91 -4.88
N ILE A 129 -3.94 -4.85 -5.50
CA ILE A 129 -2.96 -4.52 -6.53
C ILE A 129 -3.66 -4.53 -7.88
N VAL A 130 -3.49 -3.46 -8.64
CA VAL A 130 -4.04 -3.29 -9.98
C VAL A 130 -3.02 -3.78 -11.01
N LYS A 131 -3.50 -4.55 -11.99
CA LYS A 131 -2.71 -5.07 -13.10
C LYS A 131 -2.84 -4.21 -14.36
N GLY A 132 -3.96 -3.50 -14.52
CA GLY A 132 -4.20 -2.62 -15.66
C GLY A 132 -5.23 -1.53 -15.37
N TRP A 133 -5.09 -0.38 -16.04
CA TRP A 133 -5.88 0.83 -15.84
C TRP A 133 -6.61 1.26 -17.12
N VAL A 134 -7.87 1.68 -16.99
CA VAL A 134 -8.53 2.51 -18.01
C VAL A 134 -8.02 3.93 -17.84
N LYS A 135 -7.79 4.67 -18.94
CA LYS A 135 -7.38 6.09 -18.88
C LYS A 135 -8.54 7.07 -19.12
N TYR A 136 -9.65 6.63 -19.70
CA TYR A 136 -10.81 7.47 -20.08
C TYR A 136 -12.14 6.71 -19.90
N PRO A 137 -13.22 7.33 -19.39
CA PRO A 137 -13.38 8.76 -19.04
C PRO A 137 -12.82 9.14 -17.66
N ALA A 138 -12.54 8.17 -16.79
CA ALA A 138 -11.83 8.35 -15.53
C ALA A 138 -10.84 7.21 -15.33
N LYS A 139 -9.76 7.46 -14.59
CA LYS A 139 -8.76 6.43 -14.29
C LYS A 139 -9.33 5.46 -13.24
N ASP A 140 -9.66 4.25 -13.67
CA ASP A 140 -10.18 3.18 -12.82
C ASP A 140 -9.50 1.83 -13.16
N PRO A 141 -9.41 0.89 -12.20
CA PRO A 141 -8.84 -0.44 -12.43
C PRO A 141 -9.65 -1.25 -13.45
N ILE A 142 -8.99 -1.84 -14.44
CA ILE A 142 -9.58 -2.83 -15.38
C ILE A 142 -9.50 -4.23 -14.77
N GLU A 143 -8.33 -4.54 -14.23
CA GLU A 143 -8.00 -5.87 -13.76
C GLU A 143 -7.15 -5.74 -12.50
N PHE A 144 -7.40 -6.60 -11.53
CA PHE A 144 -6.59 -6.70 -10.32
C PHE A 144 -5.72 -7.96 -10.37
N GLN A 145 -4.63 -7.92 -9.61
CA GLN A 145 -3.76 -9.06 -9.41
C GLN A 145 -4.55 -10.14 -8.65
N LYS A 146 -4.83 -11.26 -9.33
CA LYS A 146 -5.63 -12.37 -8.79
C LYS A 146 -4.95 -13.11 -7.63
N LYS A 147 -3.62 -13.25 -7.72
CA LYS A 147 -2.83 -13.98 -6.73
C LYS A 147 -1.82 -13.01 -6.12
N MET A 148 -2.15 -12.48 -4.95
CA MET A 148 -1.25 -11.71 -4.10
C MET A 148 -1.26 -12.34 -2.70
N ASP A 149 -0.10 -12.80 -2.25
CA ASP A 149 0.06 -13.30 -0.89
C ASP A 149 0.40 -12.13 0.05
N TRP A 150 -0.54 -11.78 0.91
CA TRP A 150 -0.38 -10.72 1.92
C TRP A 150 0.22 -11.22 3.23
N SER A 151 0.45 -12.52 3.37
CA SER A 151 0.92 -13.15 4.62
C SER A 151 2.21 -12.54 5.16
N PRO A 152 3.24 -12.19 4.34
CA PRO A 152 4.45 -11.55 4.85
C PRO A 152 4.17 -10.22 5.55
N LEU A 153 3.28 -9.39 4.99
CA LEU A 153 2.89 -8.12 5.58
C LEU A 153 2.07 -8.33 6.86
N ILE A 154 1.10 -9.25 6.83
CA ILE A 154 0.28 -9.58 8.00
C ILE A 154 1.18 -10.03 9.16
N SER A 155 2.16 -10.90 8.88
CA SER A 155 3.12 -11.38 9.87
C SER A 155 3.98 -10.24 10.42
N LEU A 156 4.44 -9.33 9.55
CA LEU A 156 5.24 -8.17 9.96
C LEU A 156 4.47 -7.28 10.94
N VAL A 157 3.24 -6.91 10.61
CA VAL A 157 2.40 -6.06 11.47
C VAL A 157 2.11 -6.75 12.81
N LYS A 158 1.73 -8.03 12.78
CA LYS A 158 1.44 -8.78 14.03
C LYS A 158 2.67 -8.91 14.93
N THR A 159 3.85 -9.12 14.35
CA THR A 159 5.11 -9.21 15.12
C THR A 159 5.48 -7.87 15.74
N ALA A 160 5.25 -6.76 15.02
CA ALA A 160 5.60 -5.42 15.50
C ALA A 160 4.57 -4.82 16.49
N SER A 161 3.35 -5.37 16.54
CA SER A 161 2.30 -4.98 17.49
C SER A 161 2.27 -5.84 18.77
N THR A 162 3.13 -6.87 18.87
CA THR A 162 3.30 -7.72 20.06
C THR A 162 4.42 -7.16 20.93
#